data_AF-A0A3P9B507-F1
#
_entry.id   AF-A0A3P9B507-F1
#
_cell.length_a   1.000
_cell.length_b   1.000
_cell.length_c   1.000
_cell.angle_alpha   90.00
_cell.angle_beta   90.00
_cell.angle_gamma   90.00
#
_symmetry.space_group_name_H-M   'P 1'
#
loop_
_entity.id
_entity.type
_entity.pdbx_description
1 polymer ?
#
loop_
_entity_poly.entity_id
_entity_poly.type
_entity_poly.pdbx_seq_one_letter_code
_entity_poly.pdbx_strand_id
1 'polypeptide(L)'
;MKTVLLLSALLYAALAGNIQHTQTQTNLLISQSANPEEVMGDSLIFCPDGWFSYGPRCFKFINSPRSWFSAEEYCNSLGGNLASVTNLREYSFLQQMTQTAGQTTAWLGGFRLSNFGPGRKWWLWIDREGFYYTNWYSPSSSSTHPCLFLRSTYGWGNTLCTSSYSFICSKNPFGC
;
A
#
# COMPACT_ATOMS: atom_id res chain seq x y z
N MET A 1 51.99 40.03 24.00
CA MET A 1 50.79 40.35 23.19
C MET A 1 50.06 39.02 22.97
N LYS A 2 48.95 38.66 23.60
CA LYS A 2 47.72 39.40 23.90
C LYS A 2 47.17 38.96 25.27
N THR A 3 46.95 39.95 26.12
CA THR A 3 46.18 39.93 27.37
C THR A 3 44.70 40.24 27.07
N VAL A 4 43.83 40.04 28.08
CA VAL A 4 42.44 40.54 28.21
C VAL A 4 41.40 39.78 27.35
N LEU A 5 40.34 39.12 27.85
CA LEU A 5 39.28 39.56 28.76
C LEU A 5 38.58 38.34 29.41
N LEU A 6 38.95 38.03 30.66
CA LEU A 6 38.03 37.47 31.65
C LEU A 6 37.49 38.68 32.43
N LEU A 7 36.20 38.65 32.82
CA LEU A 7 35.45 39.59 33.69
C LEU A 7 34.30 40.32 32.96
N SER A 8 33.09 39.76 33.08
CA SER A 8 31.86 40.52 33.33
C SER A 8 30.69 39.56 33.52
N ALA A 9 30.77 38.74 34.57
CA ALA A 9 29.58 38.31 35.28
C ALA A 9 29.30 39.36 36.36
N LEU A 10 28.01 39.56 36.66
CA LEU A 10 27.42 40.42 37.70
C LEU A 10 26.97 41.82 37.25
N LEU A 11 25.63 41.94 37.12
CA LEU A 11 24.74 43.11 37.13
C LEU A 11 23.68 42.85 36.05
N TYR A 12 22.59 42.15 36.30
CA TYR A 12 21.50 42.58 37.17
C TYR A 12 20.73 41.37 37.74
N ALA A 13 20.52 41.40 39.05
CA ALA A 13 19.55 40.56 39.74
C ALA A 13 18.37 41.43 40.22
N ALA A 14 17.21 40.76 40.36
CA ALA A 14 15.94 41.19 40.97
C ALA A 14 15.05 42.10 40.09
N LEU A 15 13.73 41.87 39.97
CA LEU A 15 12.77 41.78 41.07
C LEU A 15 11.47 41.00 40.72
N ALA A 16 10.94 40.33 41.75
CA ALA A 16 9.55 39.92 42.03
C ALA A 16 8.82 38.95 41.06
N GLY A 17 8.14 37.88 41.50
CA GLY A 17 7.78 37.44 42.83
C GLY A 17 7.11 36.04 42.78
N ASN A 18 7.04 35.38 43.94
CA ASN A 18 6.33 34.12 44.17
C ASN A 18 4.83 34.27 43.92
N ILE A 19 4.21 33.46 43.04
CA ILE A 19 2.77 33.13 43.12
C ILE A 19 2.53 31.67 42.69
N GLN A 20 2.14 30.89 43.70
CA GLN A 20 1.35 29.66 43.78
C GLN A 20 0.98 28.89 42.49
N HIS A 21 1.28 27.58 42.55
CA HIS A 21 0.57 26.52 41.82
C HIS A 21 -0.94 26.74 41.90
N THR A 22 -1.55 27.15 40.79
CA THR A 22 -3.00 27.17 40.61
C THR A 22 -3.34 26.21 39.49
N GLN A 23 -4.08 25.16 39.84
CA GLN A 23 -4.68 24.26 38.87
C GLN A 23 -5.76 25.04 38.13
N THR A 24 -5.57 25.26 36.83
CA THR A 24 -6.63 25.83 35.98
C THR A 24 -7.17 24.69 35.12
N GLN A 25 -8.34 24.17 35.49
CA GLN A 25 -9.20 23.40 34.60
C GLN A 25 -9.55 24.30 33.42
N THR A 26 -8.88 24.13 32.28
CA THR A 26 -9.39 24.63 31.01
C THR A 26 -10.42 23.63 30.50
N ASN A 27 -11.69 23.91 30.80
CA ASN A 27 -12.80 23.44 29.99
C ASN A 27 -12.54 23.87 28.55
N LEU A 28 -12.12 22.95 27.68
CA LEU A 28 -12.21 23.16 26.24
C LEU A 28 -13.70 23.16 25.88
N LEU A 29 -14.20 24.34 25.55
CA LEU A 29 -15.46 24.52 24.85
C LEU A 29 -15.34 23.76 23.51
N ILE A 30 -15.89 22.56 23.47
CA ILE A 30 -16.24 21.91 22.20
C ILE A 30 -17.35 22.76 21.61
N SER A 31 -17.00 23.68 20.72
CA SER A 31 -17.97 24.29 19.81
C SER A 31 -18.54 23.15 18.96
N GLN A 32 -19.77 22.79 19.25
CA GLN A 32 -20.56 21.86 18.47
C GLN A 32 -20.77 22.45 17.07
N SER A 33 -20.04 21.90 16.10
CA SER A 33 -20.48 21.86 14.70
C SER A 33 -19.88 20.62 14.02
N ALA A 34 -20.14 19.45 14.60
CA ALA A 34 -19.99 18.20 13.86
C ALA A 34 -21.34 17.92 13.22
N ASN A 35 -21.40 18.02 11.89
CA ASN A 35 -22.57 17.61 11.13
C ASN A 35 -22.71 16.07 11.31
N PRO A 36 -23.88 15.52 11.67
CA PRO A 36 -24.03 14.07 11.94
C PRO A 36 -23.75 13.16 10.73
N GLU A 37 -23.64 13.72 9.52
CA GLU A 37 -23.31 12.99 8.29
C GLU A 37 -21.80 12.80 8.04
N GLU A 38 -20.92 13.44 8.81
CA GLU A 38 -19.45 13.35 8.63
C GLU A 38 -18.74 12.47 9.67
N VAL A 39 -19.49 11.72 10.49
CA VAL A 39 -18.93 10.75 11.47
C VAL A 39 -18.96 9.33 10.90
N MET A 40 -18.63 9.19 9.63
CA MET A 40 -18.43 7.90 8.97
C MET A 40 -17.22 7.97 8.03
N GLY A 41 -16.13 8.58 8.49
CA GLY A 41 -15.00 8.94 7.62
C GLY A 41 -13.61 8.54 8.10
N ASP A 42 -13.48 7.93 9.28
CA ASP A 42 -12.19 7.44 9.77
C ASP A 42 -12.35 6.01 10.32
N SER A 43 -12.76 5.11 9.42
CA SER A 43 -12.48 3.70 9.66
C SER A 43 -10.96 3.56 9.63
N LEU A 44 -10.34 3.52 10.82
CA LEU A 44 -8.94 3.14 10.97
C LEU A 44 -8.75 1.79 10.27
N ILE A 45 -8.07 1.83 9.13
CA ILE A 45 -7.86 0.65 8.28
C ILE A 45 -6.81 -0.20 8.95
N PHE A 46 -7.27 -1.18 9.74
CA PHE A 46 -6.39 -2.10 10.43
C PHE A 46 -6.10 -3.31 9.52
N CYS A 47 -4.86 -3.37 9.02
CA CYS A 47 -4.37 -4.55 8.32
C CYS A 47 -3.85 -5.57 9.34
N PRO A 48 -4.08 -6.88 9.12
CA PRO A 48 -3.55 -7.91 10.00
C PRO A 48 -2.02 -7.92 10.03
N ASP A 49 -1.44 -8.60 11.02
CA ASP A 49 0.01 -8.64 11.19
C ASP A 49 0.77 -9.08 9.92
N GLY A 50 1.78 -8.28 9.59
CA GLY A 50 2.61 -8.45 8.40
C GLY A 50 1.88 -8.19 7.07
N TRP A 51 0.74 -7.52 7.10
CA TRP A 51 0.13 -6.89 5.92
C TRP A 51 0.36 -5.38 5.98
N PHE A 52 0.56 -4.76 4.82
CA PHE A 52 0.77 -3.32 4.69
C PHE A 52 -0.47 -2.67 4.08
N SER A 53 -0.91 -1.56 4.66
CA SER A 53 -2.06 -0.81 4.13
C SER A 53 -1.65 0.08 2.97
N TYR A 54 -2.51 0.14 1.96
CA TYR A 54 -2.48 1.18 0.94
C TYR A 54 -3.93 1.50 0.54
N GLY A 55 -4.37 2.72 0.86
CA GLY A 55 -5.78 3.09 0.74
C GLY A 55 -6.68 2.13 1.54
N PRO A 56 -7.82 1.68 0.99
CA PRO A 56 -8.75 0.80 1.70
C PRO A 56 -8.38 -0.68 1.71
N ARG A 57 -7.14 -1.03 1.31
CA ARG A 57 -6.74 -2.41 1.02
C ARG A 57 -5.49 -2.77 1.80
N CYS A 58 -5.36 -4.06 2.10
CA CYS A 58 -4.19 -4.64 2.73
C CYS A 58 -3.43 -5.51 1.74
N PHE A 59 -2.10 -5.39 1.72
CA PHE A 59 -1.22 -6.14 0.82
C PHE A 59 -0.13 -6.90 1.57
N LYS A 60 0.25 -8.07 1.06
CA LYS A 60 1.33 -8.89 1.62
C LYS A 60 2.17 -9.50 0.52
N PHE A 61 3.49 -9.27 0.58
CA PHE A 61 4.44 -9.91 -0.32
C PHE A 61 4.80 -11.30 0.21
N ILE A 62 4.70 -12.31 -0.65
CA ILE A 62 5.06 -13.70 -0.34
C ILE A 62 6.29 -14.08 -1.14
N ASN A 63 7.43 -14.18 -0.45
CA ASN A 63 8.70 -14.53 -1.07
C ASN A 63 8.90 -16.06 -1.16
N SER A 64 7.98 -16.73 -1.84
CA SER A 64 7.99 -18.17 -2.07
C SER A 64 7.49 -18.41 -3.49
N PRO A 65 8.39 -18.52 -4.51
CA PRO A 65 7.97 -18.61 -5.89
C PRO A 65 7.05 -19.78 -6.20
N ARG A 66 5.95 -19.51 -6.91
CA ARG A 66 4.90 -20.49 -7.26
C ARG A 66 4.36 -20.25 -8.67
N SER A 67 3.67 -21.26 -9.20
CA SER A 67 2.77 -21.05 -10.35
C SER A 67 1.69 -20.03 -10.00
N TRP A 68 1.12 -19.35 -10.99
CA TRP A 68 0.10 -18.33 -10.76
C TRP A 68 -1.12 -18.90 -10.01
N PHE A 69 -1.59 -20.09 -10.38
CA PHE A 69 -2.72 -20.75 -9.71
C PHE A 69 -2.38 -21.13 -8.26
N SER A 70 -1.20 -21.69 -8.00
CA SER A 70 -0.79 -22.04 -6.64
C SER A 70 -0.53 -20.80 -5.77
N ALA A 71 -0.15 -19.67 -6.37
CA ALA A 71 -0.03 -18.39 -5.68
C ALA A 71 -1.41 -17.84 -5.28
N GLU A 72 -2.39 -17.94 -6.18
CA GLU A 72 -3.79 -17.60 -5.90
C GLU A 72 -4.39 -18.46 -4.80
N GLU A 73 -4.19 -19.78 -4.83
CA GLU A 73 -4.61 -20.68 -3.75
C GLU A 73 -4.01 -20.29 -2.40
N TYR A 74 -2.74 -19.90 -2.39
CA TYR A 74 -2.08 -19.42 -1.17
C TYR A 74 -2.72 -18.11 -0.68
N CYS A 75 -2.99 -17.15 -1.56
CA CYS A 75 -3.67 -15.92 -1.15
C CYS A 75 -5.08 -16.18 -0.61
N ASN A 76 -5.83 -17.10 -1.23
CA ASN A 76 -7.14 -17.53 -0.73
C ASN A 76 -7.05 -18.13 0.67
N SER A 77 -6.01 -18.92 0.96
CA SER A 77 -5.79 -19.47 2.30
C SER A 77 -5.56 -18.39 3.38
N LEU A 78 -5.20 -17.17 2.98
CA LEU A 78 -5.04 -16.02 3.86
C LEU A 78 -6.26 -15.08 3.88
N GLY A 79 -7.38 -15.50 3.26
CA GLY A 79 -8.60 -14.72 3.15
C GLY A 79 -8.48 -13.56 2.17
N GLY A 80 -7.71 -13.71 1.10
CA GLY A 80 -7.53 -12.71 0.05
C GLY A 80 -7.33 -13.33 -1.32
N ASN A 81 -6.86 -12.53 -2.27
CA ASN A 81 -6.57 -12.97 -3.64
C ASN A 81 -5.20 -12.44 -4.06
N LEU A 82 -4.68 -12.90 -5.20
CA LEU A 82 -3.58 -12.20 -5.85
C LEU A 82 -3.98 -10.76 -6.15
N ALA A 83 -3.07 -9.84 -5.87
CA ALA A 83 -3.35 -8.42 -5.89
C ALA A 83 -3.72 -7.93 -7.30
N SER A 84 -4.86 -7.24 -7.40
CA SER A 84 -5.14 -6.32 -8.50
C SER A 84 -4.43 -4.99 -8.32
N VAL A 85 -4.54 -4.14 -9.35
CA VAL A 85 -3.99 -2.79 -9.35
C VAL A 85 -5.05 -1.82 -9.86
N THR A 86 -5.49 -0.90 -8.99
CA THR A 86 -6.59 0.02 -9.32
C THR A 86 -6.12 1.37 -9.86
N ASN A 87 -4.86 1.76 -9.60
CA ASN A 87 -4.31 3.05 -10.00
C ASN A 87 -2.77 3.06 -10.00
N LEU A 88 -2.18 4.15 -10.52
CA LEU A 88 -0.73 4.33 -10.62
C LEU A 88 -0.01 4.25 -9.27
N ARG A 89 -0.54 4.89 -8.23
CA ARG A 89 0.13 4.96 -6.94
C ARG A 89 0.10 3.62 -6.23
N GLU A 90 -0.98 2.85 -6.37
CA GLU A 90 -1.07 1.46 -5.92
C GLU A 90 -0.02 0.59 -6.62
N TYR A 91 0.13 0.73 -7.95
CA TYR A 91 1.20 0.01 -8.67
C TYR A 91 2.59 0.35 -8.15
N SER A 92 2.90 1.63 -7.94
CA SER A 92 4.19 2.07 -7.38
C SER A 92 4.45 1.51 -5.99
N PHE A 93 3.41 1.44 -5.14
CA PHE A 93 3.51 0.81 -3.84
C PHE A 93 3.85 -0.69 -3.95
N LEU A 94 3.18 -1.43 -4.84
CA LEU A 94 3.49 -2.86 -5.08
C LEU A 94 4.90 -3.06 -5.67
N GLN A 95 5.36 -2.15 -6.52
CA GLN A 95 6.74 -2.15 -7.01
C GLN A 95 7.73 -1.99 -5.87
N GLN A 96 7.50 -1.03 -4.97
CA GLN A 96 8.36 -0.81 -3.80
C GLN A 96 8.37 -2.04 -2.89
N MET A 97 7.22 -2.64 -2.57
CA MET A 97 7.16 -3.89 -1.81
C MET A 97 8.01 -5.00 -2.44
N THR A 98 7.94 -5.14 -3.77
CA THR A 98 8.71 -6.13 -4.53
C THR A 98 10.21 -5.87 -4.46
N GLN A 99 10.64 -4.61 -4.60
CA GLN A 99 12.05 -4.20 -4.48
C GLN A 99 12.58 -4.42 -3.07
N THR A 100 11.82 -4.02 -2.04
CA THR A 100 12.19 -4.22 -0.63
C THR A 100 12.34 -5.70 -0.29
N ALA A 101 11.57 -6.59 -0.93
CA ALA A 101 11.73 -8.03 -0.81
C ALA A 101 12.90 -8.61 -1.63
N GLY A 102 13.71 -7.77 -2.29
CA GLY A 102 14.85 -8.18 -3.11
C GLY A 102 14.47 -8.85 -4.44
N GLN A 103 13.24 -8.63 -4.93
CA GLN A 103 12.74 -9.23 -6.17
C GLN A 103 12.60 -8.17 -7.26
N THR A 104 12.64 -8.62 -8.52
CA THR A 104 12.42 -7.76 -9.71
C THR A 104 11.08 -7.99 -10.37
N THR A 105 10.39 -9.07 -10.01
CA THR A 105 9.08 -9.45 -10.53
C THR A 105 8.23 -10.08 -9.43
N ALA A 106 6.91 -9.98 -9.60
CA ALA A 106 5.96 -10.66 -8.74
C ALA A 106 4.66 -10.96 -9.50
N TRP A 107 3.97 -12.06 -9.17
CA TRP A 107 2.62 -12.28 -9.69
C TRP A 107 1.65 -11.21 -9.18
N LEU A 108 0.73 -10.84 -10.06
CA LEU A 108 -0.48 -10.08 -9.78
C LEU A 108 -1.70 -10.92 -10.18
N GLY A 109 -2.89 -10.55 -9.73
CA GLY A 109 -4.13 -11.29 -9.96
C GLY A 109 -4.71 -11.17 -11.37
N GLY A 110 -3.95 -10.59 -12.31
CA GLY A 110 -4.43 -10.30 -13.65
C GLY A 110 -4.34 -11.54 -14.53
N PHE A 111 -5.42 -11.83 -15.24
CA PHE A 111 -5.45 -12.93 -16.21
C PHE A 111 -6.24 -12.56 -17.47
N ARG A 112 -5.93 -13.24 -18.57
CA ARG A 112 -6.58 -13.04 -19.87
C ARG A 112 -7.48 -14.22 -20.22
N LEU A 113 -8.73 -13.94 -20.57
CA LEU A 113 -9.65 -14.92 -21.14
C LEU A 113 -9.43 -15.08 -22.65
N SER A 114 -9.39 -16.33 -23.13
CA SER A 114 -8.99 -16.65 -24.51
C SER A 114 -10.15 -16.73 -25.52
N ASN A 115 -11.42 -16.64 -25.11
CA ASN A 115 -12.53 -17.16 -25.92
C ASN A 115 -13.74 -16.21 -26.15
N PHE A 116 -13.59 -14.88 -26.02
CA PHE A 116 -14.73 -13.94 -26.21
C PHE A 116 -14.92 -13.45 -27.66
N GLY A 117 -14.65 -14.33 -28.63
CA GLY A 117 -14.82 -14.05 -30.06
C GLY A 117 -13.57 -13.46 -30.74
N PRO A 118 -13.58 -13.38 -32.08
CA PRO A 118 -12.44 -12.93 -32.85
C PRO A 118 -12.06 -11.48 -32.49
N GLY A 119 -10.80 -11.29 -32.09
CA GLY A 119 -10.22 -9.96 -31.83
C GLY A 119 -10.44 -9.39 -30.42
N ARG A 120 -11.23 -10.01 -29.54
CA ARG A 120 -11.47 -9.51 -28.17
C ARG A 120 -10.63 -10.27 -27.15
N LYS A 121 -9.62 -9.59 -26.60
CA LYS A 121 -8.81 -10.05 -25.46
C LYS A 121 -9.28 -9.31 -24.22
N TRP A 122 -9.86 -10.01 -23.26
CA TRP A 122 -10.34 -9.41 -22.02
C TRP A 122 -9.39 -9.77 -20.89
N TRP A 123 -8.79 -8.73 -20.30
CA TRP A 123 -8.01 -8.81 -19.07
C TRP A 123 -8.95 -8.56 -17.90
N LEU A 124 -8.80 -9.38 -16.86
CA LEU A 124 -9.60 -9.31 -15.65
C LEU A 124 -8.68 -9.47 -14.44
N TRP A 125 -9.12 -8.92 -13.32
CA TRP A 125 -8.53 -9.21 -12.02
C TRP A 125 -9.30 -10.34 -11.34
N ILE A 126 -8.59 -11.28 -10.72
CA ILE A 126 -9.18 -12.45 -10.05
C ILE A 126 -10.01 -12.07 -8.81
N ASP A 127 -9.69 -10.95 -8.18
CA ASP A 127 -10.40 -10.36 -7.04
C ASP A 127 -11.64 -9.53 -7.46
N ARG A 128 -12.01 -9.58 -8.75
CA ARG A 128 -13.18 -8.91 -9.34
C ARG A 128 -13.09 -7.38 -9.38
N GLU A 129 -11.93 -6.80 -9.09
CA GLU A 129 -11.70 -5.38 -9.36
C GLU A 129 -11.82 -5.09 -10.86
N GLY A 130 -12.25 -3.87 -11.18
CA GLY A 130 -12.36 -3.44 -12.57
C GLY A 130 -10.98 -3.28 -13.22
N PHE A 131 -10.81 -3.81 -14.43
CA PHE A 131 -9.57 -3.67 -15.21
C PHE A 131 -9.52 -2.31 -15.95
N TYR A 132 -9.66 -1.21 -15.20
CA TYR A 132 -9.73 0.15 -15.77
C TYR A 132 -8.37 0.82 -15.89
N TYR A 133 -7.49 0.61 -14.90
CA TYR A 133 -6.12 1.08 -14.95
C TYR A 133 -5.24 0.10 -15.69
N THR A 134 -4.39 0.59 -16.61
CA THR A 134 -3.42 -0.24 -17.32
C THR A 134 -2.04 0.37 -17.32
N ASN A 135 -1.01 -0.44 -17.07
CA ASN A 135 0.39 -0.02 -17.11
C ASN A 135 1.26 -1.07 -17.80
N TRP A 136 0.96 -1.39 -19.06
CA TRP A 136 1.71 -2.39 -19.83
C TRP A 136 3.10 -1.86 -20.21
N TYR A 137 4.14 -2.64 -19.97
CA TYR A 137 5.48 -2.35 -20.53
C TYR A 137 5.64 -2.95 -21.93
N SER A 138 5.48 -4.26 -22.04
CA SER A 138 5.53 -4.99 -23.32
C SER A 138 4.62 -6.21 -23.21
N PRO A 139 3.33 -6.08 -23.61
CA PRO A 139 2.38 -7.18 -23.50
C PRO A 139 2.67 -8.26 -24.54
N SER A 140 2.80 -9.52 -24.08
CA SER A 140 2.84 -10.67 -24.96
C SER A 140 1.49 -10.86 -25.65
N SER A 141 1.51 -10.89 -26.98
CA SER A 141 0.32 -11.14 -27.80
C SER A 141 -0.12 -12.60 -27.79
N SER A 142 0.77 -13.53 -27.39
CA SER A 142 0.55 -14.97 -27.39
C SER A 142 -0.61 -15.36 -26.49
N SER A 143 -1.57 -16.14 -26.99
CA SER A 143 -2.70 -16.70 -26.23
C SER A 143 -2.25 -17.59 -25.07
N THR A 144 -1.07 -18.19 -25.16
CA THR A 144 -0.50 -19.07 -24.13
C THR A 144 0.10 -18.34 -22.94
N HIS A 145 0.16 -17.00 -22.97
CA HIS A 145 0.69 -16.18 -21.88
C HIS A 145 -0.45 -15.40 -21.18
N PRO A 146 -1.43 -16.04 -20.50
CA PRO A 146 -2.58 -15.32 -19.98
C PRO A 146 -2.37 -14.74 -18.58
N CYS A 147 -1.26 -14.99 -17.88
CA CYS A 147 -1.08 -14.55 -16.48
C CYS A 147 -0.18 -13.31 -16.34
N LEU A 148 -0.62 -12.33 -15.55
CA LEU A 148 0.01 -11.01 -15.42
C LEU A 148 1.00 -10.98 -14.25
N PHE A 149 2.16 -10.38 -14.48
CA PHE A 149 3.18 -10.16 -13.45
C PHE A 149 3.65 -8.70 -13.45
N LEU A 150 3.91 -8.20 -12.25
CA LEU A 150 4.55 -6.91 -11.99
C LEU A 150 6.03 -6.96 -12.38
N ARG A 151 6.55 -5.85 -12.90
CA ARG A 151 7.98 -5.55 -13.00
C ARG A 151 8.32 -4.43 -12.03
N SER A 152 9.35 -4.60 -11.23
CA SER A 152 9.65 -3.66 -10.14
C SER A 152 10.10 -2.28 -10.63
N THR A 153 10.57 -2.15 -11.87
CA THR A 153 11.07 -0.88 -12.46
C THR A 153 10.29 -0.40 -13.67
N TYR A 154 9.36 -1.21 -14.19
CA TYR A 154 8.61 -0.93 -15.43
C TYR A 154 7.13 -1.24 -15.25
N GLY A 155 6.34 -0.98 -16.29
CA GLY A 155 4.98 -1.53 -16.39
C GLY A 155 4.94 -3.06 -16.31
N TRP A 156 3.76 -3.61 -16.09
CA TRP A 156 3.56 -5.05 -15.99
C TRP A 156 3.66 -5.75 -17.35
N GLY A 157 3.82 -7.07 -17.29
CA GLY A 157 3.81 -7.95 -18.45
C GLY A 157 2.96 -9.19 -18.21
N ASN A 158 2.93 -10.08 -19.19
CA ASN A 158 2.22 -11.34 -19.09
C ASN A 158 3.04 -12.52 -19.61
N THR A 159 2.88 -13.68 -18.95
CA THR A 159 3.62 -14.90 -19.25
C THR A 159 2.76 -16.16 -19.04
N LEU A 160 3.38 -17.32 -19.27
CA LEU A 160 2.82 -18.64 -18.94
C LEU A 160 2.48 -18.71 -17.45
N CYS A 161 1.27 -19.13 -17.10
CA CYS A 161 0.85 -19.27 -15.70
C CYS A 161 1.66 -20.31 -14.91
N THR A 162 2.38 -21.20 -15.62
CA THR A 162 3.27 -22.21 -15.05
C THR A 162 4.64 -21.65 -14.67
N SER A 163 4.97 -20.40 -15.04
CA SER A 163 6.17 -19.74 -14.55
C SER A 163 6.14 -19.64 -13.02
N SER A 164 7.31 -19.59 -12.39
CA SER A 164 7.43 -19.52 -10.94
C SER A 164 7.90 -18.13 -10.51
N TYR A 165 7.03 -17.37 -9.86
CA TYR A 165 7.36 -16.06 -9.28
C TYR A 165 6.88 -15.96 -7.84
N SER A 166 7.60 -15.18 -7.03
CA SER A 166 7.06 -14.61 -5.79
C SER A 166 5.83 -13.76 -6.12
N PHE A 167 4.99 -13.47 -5.14
CA PHE A 167 3.65 -12.93 -5.44
C PHE A 167 3.14 -12.01 -4.34
N ILE A 168 2.13 -11.22 -4.69
CA ILE A 168 1.52 -10.25 -3.79
C ILE A 168 0.06 -10.65 -3.60
N CYS A 169 -0.33 -10.87 -2.34
CA CYS A 169 -1.73 -11.03 -1.97
C CYS A 169 -2.33 -9.67 -1.59
N SER A 170 -3.61 -9.47 -1.91
CA SER A 170 -4.41 -8.35 -1.38
C SER A 170 -5.69 -8.87 -0.71
N LYS A 171 -6.22 -8.07 0.21
CA LYS A 171 -7.58 -8.25 0.74
C LYS A 171 -8.14 -6.94 1.24
N ASN A 172 -9.47 -6.85 1.25
CA ASN A 172 -10.18 -5.72 1.82
C ASN A 172 -10.45 -6.04 3.31
N PRO A 173 -9.91 -5.26 4.26
CA PRO A 173 -10.09 -5.51 5.70
C PRO A 173 -11.56 -5.38 6.15
N PHE A 174 -12.42 -4.77 5.33
CA PHE A 174 -13.86 -4.61 5.58
C PHE A 174 -14.75 -5.44 4.64
N GLY A 175 -14.17 -6.36 3.87
CA GLY A 175 -14.94 -7.23 2.97
C GLY A 175 -15.62 -8.37 3.73
N CYS A 176 -16.95 -8.42 3.67
CA CYS A 176 -17.80 -9.53 4.13
C CYS A 176 -17.62 -10.79 3.28
#